data_AF-A0A520PQG8-F1
#
_entry.id   AF-A0A520PQG8-F1
#
_cell.length_a   1.000
_cell.length_b   1.000
_cell.length_c   1.000
_cell.angle_alpha   90.00
_cell.angle_beta   90.00
_cell.angle_gamma   90.00
#
_symmetry.space_group_name_H-M   'P 1'
#
loop_
_entity.id
_entity.type
_entity.pdbx_description
1 polymer ?
#
loop_
_entity_poly.entity_id
_entity_poly.type
_entity_poly.pdbx_seq_one_letter_code
_entity_poly.pdbx_strand_id
1 'polypeptide(L)'
;MRSFVLAWLVLLLTACGDGSDGDAGVDASAAMDGAPPPMDAPMSGDAARPDAFVPPTDAGACPAQDVAEGEPCGPTERPALRWRWDGSECAEIAWCRCEGADCGDLYGDLESCERAHVACLGLACGSDADCASGERWCEDGVCVACDNDGLLCDIGCADGWSTYMRNGCSPCECAPSNECEQDSDCPVASDGRTQKCYAGAFCWCDPAQPGCCRGNLCAADGCVAAPPTGCRTRGCARGETCVDDGCEPSACGCDESGLWMCTADCAGGICE
;
A
#
# COMPACT_ATOMS: atom_id res chain seq x y z
N MET A 1 -54.25 -4.05 0.56
CA MET A 1 -54.87 -3.29 1.67
C MET A 1 -55.02 -4.18 2.89
N ARG A 2 -54.01 -4.26 3.75
CA ARG A 2 -54.18 -4.69 5.15
C ARG A 2 -53.14 -3.95 5.98
N SER A 3 -53.63 -2.94 6.67
CA SER A 3 -52.92 -2.16 7.67
C SER A 3 -52.59 -3.03 8.87
N PHE A 4 -51.36 -2.95 9.38
CA PHE A 4 -51.06 -3.19 10.78
C PHE A 4 -50.27 -2.00 11.32
N VAL A 5 -50.67 -1.65 12.53
CA VAL A 5 -50.46 -0.39 13.22
C VAL A 5 -49.62 -0.69 14.46
N LEU A 6 -48.65 0.20 14.75
CA LEU A 6 -48.03 0.54 16.04
C LEU A 6 -47.36 -0.57 16.88
N ALA A 7 -46.08 -0.36 17.20
CA ALA A 7 -45.68 0.00 18.57
C ALA A 7 -44.22 0.48 18.61
N TRP A 8 -44.04 1.73 19.04
CA TRP A 8 -42.78 2.32 19.46
C TRP A 8 -42.34 1.72 20.80
N LEU A 9 -41.06 1.40 20.96
CA LEU A 9 -40.44 1.29 22.28
C LEU A 9 -39.14 2.11 22.29
N VAL A 10 -39.21 3.24 22.98
CA VAL A 10 -38.07 4.06 23.39
C VAL A 10 -37.53 3.46 24.69
N LEU A 11 -36.25 3.08 24.72
CA LEU A 11 -35.55 2.81 25.98
C LEU A 11 -34.40 3.80 26.13
N LEU A 12 -34.61 4.78 27.02
CA LEU A 12 -33.59 5.65 27.58
C LEU A 12 -32.95 4.91 28.76
N LEU A 13 -31.63 4.67 28.70
CA LEU A 13 -30.84 4.36 29.88
C LEU A 13 -29.70 5.37 29.98
N THR A 14 -29.96 6.36 30.83
CA THR A 14 -29.00 7.28 31.44
C THR A 14 -28.21 6.52 32.50
N ALA A 15 -26.87 6.54 32.43
CA ALA A 15 -26.01 6.20 33.54
C ALA A 15 -24.90 7.24 33.66
N CYS A 16 -25.06 8.15 34.62
CA CYS A 16 -23.99 8.99 35.16
C CYS A 16 -23.15 8.12 36.10
N GLY A 17 -21.84 8.03 35.85
CA GLY A 17 -20.85 7.49 36.77
C GLY A 17 -19.89 8.60 37.16
N ASP A 18 -20.11 9.15 38.35
CA ASP A 18 -19.33 10.19 39.02
C ASP A 18 -18.43 9.51 40.07
N GLY A 19 -17.24 10.08 40.31
CA GLY A 19 -16.42 9.81 41.50
C GLY A 19 -15.09 9.08 41.27
N SER A 20 -13.98 9.80 41.41
CA SER A 20 -13.21 9.78 42.67
C SER A 20 -11.94 10.63 42.55
N ASP A 21 -11.92 11.69 43.34
CA ASP A 21 -10.75 12.46 43.73
C ASP A 21 -9.71 11.58 44.46
N GLY A 22 -8.43 11.82 44.18
CA GLY A 22 -7.30 11.19 44.85
C GLY A 22 -6.05 12.06 44.76
N ASP A 23 -5.97 13.07 45.63
CA ASP A 23 -4.79 13.88 45.91
C ASP A 23 -3.69 13.09 46.65
N ALA A 24 -2.43 13.44 46.34
CA ALA A 24 -1.17 13.34 47.10
C ALA A 24 -0.06 12.76 46.19
N GLY A 25 0.96 13.49 45.74
CA GLY A 25 1.80 14.41 46.51
C GLY A 25 3.02 13.65 47.03
N VAL A 26 4.11 13.61 46.25
CA VAL A 26 5.48 13.42 46.75
C VAL A 26 6.49 13.98 45.75
N ASP A 27 7.08 15.11 46.13
CA ASP A 27 8.34 15.62 45.60
C ASP A 27 9.49 14.67 45.95
N ALA A 28 10.35 14.39 44.99
CA ALA A 28 11.75 14.03 45.26
C ALA A 28 12.62 14.37 44.04
N SER A 29 13.16 15.58 44.08
CA SER A 29 14.34 15.96 43.29
C SER A 29 15.54 15.16 43.78
N ALA A 30 16.19 14.40 42.91
CA ALA A 30 17.54 13.92 43.12
C ALA A 30 18.32 14.07 41.82
N ALA A 31 19.13 15.13 41.79
CA ALA A 31 20.21 15.32 40.85
C ALA A 31 21.23 14.18 41.01
N MET A 32 21.62 13.57 39.88
CA MET A 32 22.86 12.82 39.74
C MET A 32 23.46 13.25 38.39
N ASP A 33 24.47 14.10 38.48
CA ASP A 33 25.42 14.41 37.42
C ASP A 33 26.07 13.12 36.91
N GLY A 34 25.62 12.66 35.74
CA GLY A 34 26.26 11.59 34.97
C GLY A 34 26.95 12.17 33.75
N ALA A 35 28.28 12.28 33.81
CA ALA A 35 29.10 12.67 32.68
C ALA A 35 28.84 11.76 31.45
N PRO A 36 28.78 12.31 30.22
CA PRO A 36 28.62 11.50 29.03
C PRO A 36 29.89 10.69 28.73
N PRO A 37 29.78 9.40 28.34
CA PRO A 37 30.93 8.65 27.84
C PRO A 37 31.41 9.20 26.48
N PRO A 38 32.71 9.02 26.14
CA PRO A 38 33.27 9.48 24.88
C PRO A 38 32.65 8.74 23.68
N MET A 39 32.20 9.50 22.69
CA MET A 39 31.74 8.97 21.41
C MET A 39 32.94 8.76 20.49
N ASP A 40 33.48 7.53 20.50
CA ASP A 40 34.40 7.03 19.48
C ASP A 40 33.84 5.75 18.88
N ALA A 41 33.35 5.85 17.64
CA ALA A 41 33.55 4.91 16.52
C ALA A 41 32.33 4.85 15.57
N PRO A 42 32.56 4.87 14.24
CA PRO A 42 31.50 4.72 13.24
C PRO A 42 31.02 3.26 13.18
N MET A 43 29.75 3.05 13.52
CA MET A 43 29.03 1.84 13.18
C MET A 43 28.72 1.87 11.68
N SER A 44 29.63 1.35 10.86
CA SER A 44 29.25 0.74 9.58
C SER A 44 28.53 -0.56 9.92
N GLY A 45 27.21 -0.47 10.04
CA GLY A 45 26.32 -1.60 10.26
C GLY A 45 25.33 -1.67 9.10
N ASP A 46 25.69 -2.39 8.05
CA ASP A 46 24.76 -2.93 7.07
C ASP A 46 23.82 -3.90 7.80
N ALA A 47 22.74 -3.36 8.36
CA ALA A 47 21.60 -4.15 8.81
C ALA A 47 20.87 -4.61 7.55
N ALA A 48 21.21 -5.82 7.10
CA ALA A 48 20.41 -6.55 6.14
C ALA A 48 18.96 -6.62 6.65
N ARG A 49 18.05 -5.96 5.92
CA ARG A 49 16.60 -6.15 6.04
C ARG A 49 16.31 -7.66 5.97
N PRO A 50 15.62 -8.26 6.96
CA PRO A 50 14.88 -9.48 6.68
C PRO A 50 13.76 -9.09 5.70
N ASP A 51 13.58 -9.88 4.64
CA ASP A 51 12.52 -9.73 3.62
C ASP A 51 12.79 -8.82 2.42
N ALA A 52 14.05 -8.46 2.15
CA ALA A 52 14.41 -8.15 0.77
C ALA A 52 14.31 -9.46 -0.04
N PHE A 53 13.27 -9.60 -0.86
CA PHE A 53 13.24 -10.57 -1.95
C PHE A 53 14.55 -10.43 -2.73
N VAL A 54 15.50 -11.35 -2.50
CA VAL A 54 16.68 -11.47 -3.33
C VAL A 54 16.20 -12.24 -4.56
N PRO A 55 15.98 -11.59 -5.71
CA PRO A 55 15.68 -12.33 -6.92
C PRO A 55 16.82 -13.34 -7.13
N PRO A 56 16.51 -14.59 -7.50
CA PRO A 56 17.54 -15.61 -7.70
C PRO A 56 18.61 -15.06 -8.64
N THR A 57 19.86 -15.08 -8.17
CA THR A 57 21.03 -14.48 -8.83
C THR A 57 21.45 -15.22 -10.12
N ASP A 58 20.64 -16.15 -10.61
CA ASP A 58 20.71 -16.70 -11.97
C ASP A 58 19.73 -15.96 -12.91
N ALA A 59 19.73 -14.62 -12.83
CA ALA A 59 18.94 -13.70 -13.65
C ALA A 59 19.27 -13.73 -15.18
N GLY A 60 19.85 -14.82 -15.69
CA GLY A 60 20.25 -14.97 -17.08
C GLY A 60 19.71 -16.21 -17.79
N ALA A 61 19.16 -17.19 -17.06
CA ALA A 61 18.61 -18.38 -17.69
C ALA A 61 17.16 -18.55 -17.28
N CYS A 62 16.25 -18.38 -18.24
CA CYS A 62 14.84 -18.72 -18.13
C CYS A 62 14.57 -19.98 -18.94
N PRO A 63 15.20 -21.13 -18.59
CA PRO A 63 15.02 -22.35 -19.36
C PRO A 63 13.54 -22.74 -19.32
N ALA A 64 13.07 -23.31 -20.43
CA ALA A 64 11.78 -23.98 -20.44
C ALA A 64 11.71 -25.01 -19.31
N GLN A 65 10.55 -25.12 -18.67
CA GLN A 65 10.28 -26.25 -17.78
C GLN A 65 10.36 -27.55 -18.60
N ASP A 66 11.07 -28.53 -18.05
CA ASP A 66 11.18 -29.88 -18.63
C ASP A 66 9.89 -30.64 -18.36
N VAL A 67 8.87 -30.28 -19.13
CA VAL A 67 7.51 -30.77 -18.99
C VAL A 67 7.02 -31.16 -20.38
N ALA A 68 6.71 -32.43 -20.58
CA ALA A 68 6.25 -33.00 -21.84
C ALA A 68 4.88 -33.66 -21.69
N GLU A 69 4.17 -33.78 -22.82
CA GLU A 69 2.89 -34.47 -22.88
C GLU A 69 3.12 -35.96 -22.60
N GLY A 70 2.66 -36.43 -21.43
CA GLY A 70 2.63 -37.84 -21.11
C GLY A 70 1.47 -38.56 -21.80
N GLU A 71 1.18 -39.79 -21.39
CA GLU A 71 0.06 -40.55 -21.99
C GLU A 71 -1.27 -39.76 -21.95
N PRO A 72 -2.08 -39.85 -23.02
CA PRO A 72 -3.36 -39.18 -23.09
C PRO A 72 -4.27 -39.62 -21.94
N CYS A 73 -5.18 -38.74 -21.56
CA CYS A 73 -6.22 -39.03 -20.58
C CYS A 73 -6.94 -40.34 -20.91
N GLY A 74 -7.14 -41.17 -19.89
CA GLY A 74 -8.01 -42.34 -20.00
C GLY A 74 -9.45 -41.94 -20.36
N PRO A 75 -10.29 -42.89 -20.79
CA PRO A 75 -11.63 -42.61 -21.30
C PRO A 75 -12.60 -41.95 -20.28
N THR A 76 -12.25 -41.96 -18.99
CA THR A 76 -13.02 -41.34 -17.90
C THR A 76 -12.32 -40.16 -17.24
N GLU A 77 -11.08 -39.86 -17.62
CA GLU A 77 -10.29 -38.78 -17.03
C GLU A 77 -10.53 -37.49 -17.80
N ARG A 78 -10.56 -36.36 -17.07
CA ARG A 78 -10.62 -35.03 -17.67
C ARG A 78 -9.25 -34.37 -17.49
N PRO A 79 -8.65 -33.82 -18.56
CA PRO A 79 -7.39 -33.10 -18.42
C PRO A 79 -7.59 -31.92 -17.48
N ALA A 80 -6.67 -31.76 -16.53
CA ALA A 80 -6.61 -30.56 -15.72
C ALA A 80 -5.87 -29.50 -16.53
N LEU A 81 -6.51 -28.34 -16.72
CA LEU A 81 -5.85 -27.18 -17.30
C LEU A 81 -4.76 -26.69 -16.34
N ARG A 82 -3.54 -26.59 -16.84
CA ARG A 82 -2.36 -26.11 -16.09
C ARG A 82 -1.56 -25.19 -16.98
N TRP A 83 -0.61 -24.47 -16.38
CA TRP A 83 0.30 -23.58 -17.08
C TRP A 83 1.74 -23.97 -16.81
N ARG A 84 2.58 -23.85 -17.83
CA ARG A 84 4.03 -24.06 -17.73
C ARG A 84 4.78 -22.93 -18.40
N TRP A 85 6.02 -22.71 -17.97
CA TRP A 85 6.95 -21.84 -18.68
C TRP A 85 7.64 -22.62 -19.79
N ASP A 86 7.54 -22.13 -21.03
CA ASP A 86 8.13 -22.78 -22.21
C ASP A 86 9.51 -22.25 -22.61
N GLY A 87 10.06 -21.33 -21.81
CA GLY A 87 11.32 -20.65 -22.08
C GLY A 87 11.13 -19.20 -22.56
N SER A 88 9.92 -18.85 -23.00
CA SER A 88 9.60 -17.51 -23.51
C SER A 88 8.26 -16.97 -23.02
N GLU A 89 7.27 -17.84 -22.81
CA GLU A 89 5.94 -17.48 -22.34
C GLU A 89 5.36 -18.57 -21.44
N CYS A 90 4.26 -18.22 -20.75
CA CYS A 90 3.45 -19.17 -20.03
C CYS A 90 2.47 -19.84 -21.01
N ALA A 91 2.74 -21.10 -21.32
CA ALA A 91 1.93 -21.90 -22.23
C ALA A 91 0.91 -22.74 -21.45
N GLU A 92 -0.33 -22.76 -21.95
CA GLU A 92 -1.39 -23.63 -21.45
C GLU A 92 -1.07 -25.09 -21.79
N ILE A 93 -1.42 -25.99 -20.86
CA ILE A 93 -1.29 -27.41 -21.08
C ILE A 93 -2.45 -28.19 -20.48
N ALA A 94 -2.97 -29.15 -21.25
CA ALA A 94 -4.19 -29.89 -20.91
C ALA A 94 -3.95 -31.40 -21.05
N TRP A 95 -3.48 -32.04 -19.97
CA TRP A 95 -3.21 -33.48 -19.95
C TRP A 95 -3.55 -34.12 -18.61
N CYS A 96 -3.54 -35.47 -18.58
CA CYS A 96 -3.74 -36.26 -17.36
C CYS A 96 -2.43 -36.84 -16.81
N ARG A 97 -1.40 -36.99 -17.65
CA ARG A 97 -0.06 -37.38 -17.23
C ARG A 97 0.95 -36.36 -17.73
N CYS A 98 1.83 -35.98 -16.82
CA CYS A 98 2.97 -35.12 -17.11
C CYS A 98 4.23 -35.97 -17.06
N GLU A 99 5.15 -35.74 -18.01
CA GLU A 99 6.48 -36.34 -18.01
C GLU A 99 7.55 -35.24 -17.88
N GLY A 100 8.60 -35.51 -17.11
CA GLY A 100 9.72 -34.60 -16.90
C GLY A 100 9.95 -34.22 -15.43
N ALA A 101 11.07 -33.55 -15.16
CA ALA A 101 11.50 -33.25 -13.80
C ALA A 101 10.58 -32.22 -13.10
N ASP A 102 10.00 -31.30 -13.88
CA ASP A 102 9.29 -30.12 -13.36
C ASP A 102 7.76 -30.32 -13.34
N CYS A 103 7.29 -31.57 -13.47
CA CYS A 103 5.85 -31.87 -13.45
C CYS A 103 5.13 -31.49 -12.16
N GLY A 104 5.87 -31.37 -11.06
CA GLY A 104 5.36 -30.87 -9.78
C GLY A 104 5.22 -29.35 -9.73
N ASP A 105 5.84 -28.63 -10.66
CA ASP A 105 6.01 -27.17 -10.66
C ASP A 105 5.10 -26.48 -11.68
N LEU A 106 4.04 -27.16 -12.10
CA LEU A 106 2.98 -26.60 -12.94
C LEU A 106 2.11 -25.63 -12.15
N TYR A 107 1.70 -24.55 -12.81
CA TYR A 107 0.86 -23.52 -12.21
C TYR A 107 -0.62 -23.82 -12.40
N GLY A 108 -1.45 -23.37 -11.46
CA GLY A 108 -2.91 -23.52 -11.50
C GLY A 108 -3.59 -22.64 -12.55
N ASP A 109 -2.96 -21.51 -12.89
CA ASP A 109 -3.49 -20.45 -13.74
C ASP A 109 -2.34 -19.65 -14.39
N LEU A 110 -2.70 -18.89 -15.43
CA LEU A 110 -1.76 -18.07 -16.21
C LEU A 110 -1.07 -17.02 -15.34
N GLU A 111 -1.83 -16.31 -14.51
CA GLU A 111 -1.33 -15.22 -13.65
C GLU A 111 -0.23 -15.72 -12.70
N SER A 112 -0.42 -16.88 -12.09
CA SER A 112 0.58 -17.49 -11.20
C SER A 112 1.85 -17.90 -11.94
N CYS A 113 1.73 -18.39 -13.18
CA CYS A 113 2.88 -18.71 -14.02
C CYS A 113 3.66 -17.45 -14.42
N GLU A 114 2.97 -16.42 -14.92
CA GLU A 114 3.58 -15.17 -15.37
C GLU A 114 4.27 -14.45 -14.21
N ARG A 115 3.65 -14.44 -13.02
CA ARG A 115 4.25 -13.87 -11.81
C ARG A 115 5.54 -14.58 -11.41
N ALA A 116 5.56 -15.91 -11.45
CA ALA A 116 6.76 -16.69 -11.13
C ALA A 116 7.90 -16.45 -12.15
N HIS A 117 7.55 -16.09 -13.39
CA HIS A 117 8.50 -15.84 -14.48
C HIS A 117 8.59 -14.37 -14.87
N VAL A 118 8.22 -13.45 -13.98
CA VAL A 118 8.16 -12.01 -14.29
C VAL A 118 9.50 -11.44 -14.76
N ALA A 119 10.60 -11.91 -14.16
CA ALA A 119 11.95 -11.53 -14.57
C ALA A 119 12.27 -12.01 -15.99
N CYS A 120 11.79 -13.21 -16.36
CA CYS A 120 11.98 -13.79 -17.70
C CYS A 120 11.19 -13.06 -18.78
N LEU A 121 10.03 -12.52 -18.41
CA LEU A 121 9.19 -11.70 -19.28
C LEU A 121 9.73 -10.26 -19.45
N GLY A 122 10.79 -9.89 -18.72
CA GLY A 122 11.28 -8.51 -18.68
C GLY A 122 10.26 -7.55 -18.07
N LEU A 123 9.39 -8.06 -17.19
CA LEU A 123 8.34 -7.30 -16.52
C LEU A 123 8.67 -7.02 -15.05
N ALA A 124 9.83 -7.46 -14.56
CA ALA A 124 10.23 -7.20 -13.18
C ALA A 124 10.53 -5.71 -12.98
N CYS A 125 10.09 -5.15 -11.85
CA CYS A 125 10.34 -3.76 -11.49
C CYS A 125 10.64 -3.62 -10.00
N GLY A 126 11.42 -2.60 -9.64
CA GLY A 126 11.55 -2.12 -8.26
C GLY A 126 10.75 -0.84 -8.01
N SER A 127 10.44 -0.09 -9.08
CA SER A 127 9.68 1.15 -9.05
C SER A 127 8.97 1.39 -10.39
N ASP A 128 8.05 2.36 -10.41
CA ASP A 128 7.36 2.78 -11.63
C ASP A 128 8.31 3.20 -12.76
N ALA A 129 9.50 3.73 -12.43
CA ALA A 129 10.50 4.15 -13.41
C ALA A 129 11.11 2.99 -14.20
N ASP A 130 11.00 1.75 -13.70
CA ASP A 130 11.43 0.54 -14.41
C ASP A 130 10.40 0.08 -15.46
N CYS A 131 9.18 0.63 -15.40
CA CYS A 131 8.09 0.30 -16.31
C CYS A 131 7.96 1.35 -17.43
N ALA A 132 7.45 0.92 -18.58
CA ALA A 132 7.20 1.81 -19.71
C ALA A 132 6.17 2.91 -19.34
N SER A 133 6.65 4.15 -19.26
CA SER A 133 5.83 5.32 -18.94
C SER A 133 4.64 5.45 -19.91
N GLY A 134 3.46 5.63 -19.34
CA GLY A 134 2.18 5.76 -20.06
C GLY A 134 1.54 4.43 -20.45
N GLU A 135 2.24 3.31 -20.26
CA GLU A 135 1.75 1.97 -20.63
C GLU A 135 1.63 1.04 -19.43
N ARG A 136 2.49 1.20 -18.41
CA ARG A 136 2.59 0.30 -17.26
C ARG A 136 3.00 1.02 -15.98
N TRP A 137 2.73 0.44 -14.82
CA TRP A 137 3.31 0.86 -13.53
C TRP A 137 3.75 -0.37 -12.72
N CYS A 138 4.55 -0.16 -11.67
CA CYS A 138 5.11 -1.24 -10.88
C CYS A 138 4.19 -1.63 -9.73
N GLU A 139 3.63 -2.83 -9.75
CA GLU A 139 2.80 -3.36 -8.68
C GLU A 139 3.36 -4.70 -8.21
N ASP A 140 3.67 -4.80 -6.91
CA ASP A 140 4.22 -6.02 -6.29
C ASP A 140 5.45 -6.60 -7.04
N GLY A 141 6.30 -5.71 -7.57
CA GLY A 141 7.50 -6.08 -8.32
C GLY A 141 7.25 -6.46 -9.79
N VAL A 142 6.04 -6.24 -10.30
CA VAL A 142 5.62 -6.54 -11.67
C VAL A 142 5.13 -5.27 -12.38
N CYS A 143 5.62 -5.02 -13.60
CA CYS A 143 5.07 -3.99 -14.48
C CYS A 143 3.72 -4.46 -15.03
N VAL A 144 2.64 -4.01 -14.40
CA VAL A 144 1.27 -4.26 -14.84
C VAL A 144 0.83 -3.18 -15.83
N ALA A 145 -0.04 -3.54 -16.78
CA ALA A 145 -0.61 -2.57 -17.72
C ALA A 145 -1.38 -1.49 -16.96
N CYS A 146 -1.30 -0.25 -17.45
CA CYS A 146 -2.20 0.80 -16.97
C CYS A 146 -3.64 0.33 -17.14
N ASP A 147 -4.43 0.38 -16.08
CA ASP A 147 -5.89 0.32 -16.19
C ASP A 147 -6.39 1.67 -16.71
N ASN A 148 -6.30 1.86 -18.03
CA ASN A 148 -6.73 3.05 -18.76
C ASN A 148 -8.10 2.85 -19.42
N ASP A 149 -8.88 1.84 -19.00
CA ASP A 149 -10.15 1.48 -19.67
C ASP A 149 -11.18 2.64 -19.68
N GLY A 150 -10.93 3.70 -18.91
CA GLY A 150 -11.64 4.97 -18.93
C GLY A 150 -10.91 6.13 -19.64
N LEU A 151 -10.34 5.96 -20.84
CA LEU A 151 -9.62 7.00 -21.64
C LEU A 151 -10.29 8.39 -21.78
N LEU A 152 -11.50 8.59 -21.27
CA LEU A 152 -12.03 9.87 -20.81
C LEU A 152 -12.50 9.71 -19.36
N CYS A 153 -11.65 10.06 -18.39
CA CYS A 153 -12.06 10.12 -16.99
C CYS A 153 -13.10 11.24 -16.83
N ASP A 154 -14.37 10.94 -17.05
CA ASP A 154 -15.49 11.87 -16.82
C ASP A 154 -15.86 11.86 -15.34
N ILE A 155 -14.86 12.13 -14.49
CA ILE A 155 -15.03 12.26 -13.05
C ILE A 155 -14.74 13.69 -12.64
N GLY A 156 -15.60 14.22 -11.78
CA GLY A 156 -15.33 15.46 -11.06
C GLY A 156 -14.68 15.13 -9.71
N CYS A 157 -13.49 15.67 -9.46
CA CYS A 157 -12.89 15.59 -8.14
C CYS A 157 -13.51 16.61 -7.18
N ALA A 158 -13.52 16.28 -5.89
CA ALA A 158 -13.93 17.21 -4.84
C ALA A 158 -12.96 18.42 -4.78
N ASP A 159 -13.39 19.51 -4.15
CA ASP A 159 -12.54 20.68 -3.96
C ASP A 159 -11.22 20.30 -3.26
N GLY A 160 -10.08 20.74 -3.80
CA GLY A 160 -8.75 20.40 -3.31
C GLY A 160 -8.15 19.10 -3.88
N TRP A 161 -8.94 18.33 -4.63
CA TRP A 161 -8.51 17.08 -5.25
C TRP A 161 -8.30 17.25 -6.75
N SER A 162 -7.35 16.51 -7.31
CA SER A 162 -7.12 16.45 -8.75
C SER A 162 -7.15 15.00 -9.22
N THR A 163 -7.47 14.79 -10.50
CA THR A 163 -7.16 13.50 -11.11
C THR A 163 -5.67 13.23 -10.93
N TYR A 164 -5.30 12.04 -10.49
CA TYR A 164 -3.90 11.69 -10.33
C TYR A 164 -3.43 10.85 -11.50
N MET A 165 -2.14 11.02 -11.84
CA MET A 165 -1.45 10.20 -12.82
C MET A 165 -0.33 9.45 -12.13
N ARG A 166 -0.13 8.19 -12.53
CA ARG A 166 0.91 7.32 -12.00
C ARG A 166 1.69 6.72 -13.16
N ASN A 167 3.00 6.96 -13.21
CA ASN A 167 3.86 6.62 -14.36
C ASN A 167 3.28 7.04 -15.73
N GLY A 168 2.58 8.17 -15.82
CA GLY A 168 1.89 8.61 -17.03
C GLY A 168 0.57 7.88 -17.36
N CYS A 169 0.17 6.89 -16.56
CA CYS A 169 -1.16 6.28 -16.61
C CYS A 169 -2.20 7.17 -15.92
N SER A 170 -3.46 7.10 -16.36
CA SER A 170 -4.59 7.81 -15.73
C SER A 170 -5.64 6.81 -15.25
N PRO A 171 -5.59 6.33 -14.00
CA PRO A 171 -6.55 5.35 -13.47
C PRO A 171 -7.97 5.89 -13.25
N CYS A 172 -8.25 7.14 -13.66
CA CYS A 172 -9.52 7.82 -13.42
C CYS A 172 -9.92 7.84 -11.94
N GLU A 173 -9.00 8.32 -11.12
CA GLU A 173 -9.21 8.49 -9.70
C GLU A 173 -8.74 9.87 -9.25
N CYS A 174 -9.35 10.35 -8.18
CA CYS A 174 -8.99 11.62 -7.56
C CYS A 174 -8.06 11.34 -6.37
N ALA A 175 -7.03 12.16 -6.22
CA ALA A 175 -6.21 12.22 -5.01
C ALA A 175 -6.05 13.68 -4.56
N PRO A 176 -5.74 13.94 -3.29
CA PRO A 176 -5.32 15.26 -2.86
C PRO A 176 -4.07 15.70 -3.64
N SER A 177 -3.93 17.01 -3.85
CA SER A 177 -2.70 17.56 -4.42
C SER A 177 -1.54 17.42 -3.43
N ASN A 178 -0.32 17.20 -3.94
CA ASN A 178 0.86 17.25 -3.09
C ASN A 178 1.13 18.70 -2.65
N GLU A 179 1.29 18.92 -1.35
CA GLU A 179 1.85 20.16 -0.82
C GLU A 179 3.38 20.17 -0.93
N CYS A 180 4.00 18.99 -0.97
CA CYS A 180 5.45 18.81 -1.01
C CYS A 180 5.86 17.48 -1.67
N GLU A 181 7.10 17.39 -2.12
CA GLU A 181 7.76 16.15 -2.55
C GLU A 181 9.01 15.85 -1.70
N GLN A 182 9.52 16.85 -1.00
CA GLN A 182 10.66 16.78 -0.09
C GLN A 182 10.54 17.82 1.04
N ASP A 183 11.24 17.62 2.15
CA ASP A 183 11.18 18.49 3.34
C ASP A 183 11.45 19.98 3.05
N SER A 184 12.30 20.27 2.07
CA SER A 184 12.63 21.65 1.69
C SER A 184 11.50 22.41 1.01
N ASP A 185 10.46 21.71 0.54
CA ASP A 185 9.29 22.33 -0.09
C ASP A 185 8.37 22.93 0.99
N CYS A 186 8.49 22.46 2.23
CA CYS A 186 7.63 22.89 3.31
C CYS A 186 8.06 24.24 3.89
N PRO A 187 7.14 25.22 3.95
CA PRO A 187 7.45 26.52 4.53
C PRO A 187 7.69 26.40 6.04
N VAL A 188 8.38 27.40 6.60
CA VAL A 188 8.42 27.55 8.06
C VAL A 188 7.00 27.86 8.55
N ALA A 189 6.55 27.14 9.58
CA ALA A 189 5.23 27.33 10.17
C ALA A 189 5.07 28.76 10.71
N SER A 190 3.82 29.24 10.84
CA SER A 190 3.56 30.62 11.30
C SER A 190 4.06 30.91 12.72
N ASP A 191 4.30 29.87 13.52
CA ASP A 191 4.90 29.94 14.86
C ASP A 191 6.45 29.84 14.86
N GLY A 192 7.08 29.74 13.69
CA GLY A 192 8.52 29.67 13.51
C GLY A 192 9.11 28.26 13.51
N ARG A 193 8.29 27.20 13.63
CA ARG A 193 8.78 25.81 13.61
C ARG A 193 9.10 25.34 12.19
N THR A 194 10.11 24.47 12.07
CA THR A 194 10.41 23.76 10.83
C THR A 194 9.32 22.73 10.54
N GLN A 195 8.94 22.61 9.28
CA GLN A 195 8.01 21.58 8.80
C GLN A 195 8.77 20.50 8.04
N LYS A 196 8.18 19.32 7.96
CA LYS A 196 8.62 18.19 7.15
C LYS A 196 7.53 17.76 6.20
N CYS A 197 7.95 17.14 5.10
CA CYS A 197 7.06 16.55 4.13
C CYS A 197 6.71 15.14 4.57
N TYR A 198 5.42 14.91 4.82
CA TYR A 198 4.92 13.58 5.14
C TYR A 198 4.29 12.96 3.90
N ALA A 199 4.61 11.68 3.68
CA ALA A 199 4.02 10.87 2.64
C ALA A 199 2.50 10.85 2.76
N GLY A 200 1.81 11.05 1.63
CA GLY A 200 0.36 11.08 1.55
C GLY A 200 -0.30 9.71 1.56
N ALA A 201 -1.62 9.71 1.31
CA ALA A 201 -2.47 8.53 1.37
C ALA A 201 -2.12 7.46 0.31
N PHE A 202 -1.70 7.90 -0.87
CA PHE A 202 -1.53 7.00 -2.02
C PHE A 202 -0.06 6.82 -2.32
N CYS A 203 0.54 5.77 -1.77
CA CYS A 203 1.95 5.44 -1.96
C CYS A 203 2.09 4.16 -2.80
N TRP A 204 3.10 4.14 -3.66
CA TRP A 204 3.47 2.97 -4.47
C TRP A 204 4.91 2.51 -4.23
N CYS A 205 5.55 3.09 -3.23
CA CYS A 205 6.80 2.60 -2.69
C CYS A 205 6.72 2.58 -1.15
N ASP A 206 7.87 2.61 -0.48
CA ASP A 206 7.94 2.78 0.96
C ASP A 206 7.04 3.95 1.43
N PRO A 207 6.01 3.68 2.27
CA PRO A 207 5.06 4.70 2.70
C PRO A 207 5.68 5.77 3.61
N ALA A 208 6.96 5.64 3.98
CA ALA A 208 7.72 6.69 4.65
C ALA A 208 8.35 7.70 3.69
N GLN A 209 8.33 7.45 2.37
CA GLN A 209 9.04 8.28 1.37
C GLN A 209 8.05 9.13 0.54
N PRO A 210 8.01 10.47 0.74
CA PRO A 210 7.03 11.33 0.06
C PRO A 210 7.18 11.36 -1.47
N GLY A 211 8.40 11.17 -1.99
CA GLY A 211 8.67 11.28 -3.43
C GLY A 211 7.95 10.25 -4.31
N CYS A 212 7.36 9.21 -3.73
CA CYS A 212 6.57 8.19 -4.43
C CYS A 212 5.12 8.12 -3.91
N CYS A 213 4.64 9.20 -3.32
CA CYS A 213 3.30 9.28 -2.76
C CYS A 213 2.53 10.46 -3.34
N ARG A 214 1.21 10.34 -3.31
CA ARG A 214 0.26 11.40 -3.67
C ARG A 214 -0.58 11.79 -2.45
N GLY A 215 -0.89 13.07 -2.35
CA GLY A 215 -1.52 13.69 -1.19
C GLY A 215 -0.54 13.99 -0.05
N ASN A 216 0.74 14.23 -0.38
CA ASN A 216 1.76 14.59 0.61
C ASN A 216 1.41 15.92 1.27
N LEU A 217 1.71 16.05 2.56
CA LEU A 217 1.40 17.25 3.32
C LEU A 217 2.57 17.77 4.14
N CYS A 218 2.61 19.07 4.35
CA CYS A 218 3.58 19.74 5.20
C CYS A 218 3.03 19.87 6.62
N ALA A 219 3.73 19.29 7.60
CA ALA A 219 3.37 19.41 9.01
C ALA A 219 4.60 19.63 9.89
N ALA A 220 4.37 20.01 11.15
CA ALA A 220 5.46 20.17 12.12
C ALA A 220 6.28 18.87 12.23
N ASP A 221 7.58 19.01 12.50
CA ASP A 221 8.43 17.86 12.78
C ASP A 221 8.03 17.19 14.11
N GLY A 222 8.11 15.86 14.17
CA GLY A 222 7.87 15.09 15.40
C GLY A 222 6.99 13.86 15.22
N CYS A 223 6.23 13.75 14.13
CA CYS A 223 5.42 12.57 13.85
C CYS A 223 6.24 11.49 13.16
N VAL A 224 6.00 10.23 13.51
CA VAL A 224 6.80 9.09 13.03
C VAL A 224 6.13 8.31 11.89
N ALA A 225 4.89 8.65 11.55
CA ALA A 225 4.09 7.96 10.56
C ALA A 225 3.37 8.96 9.65
N ALA A 226 2.87 8.47 8.51
CA ALA A 226 2.00 9.23 7.62
C ALA A 226 0.72 9.69 8.36
N PRO A 227 0.15 10.84 7.97
CA PRO A 227 -1.14 11.30 8.47
C PRO A 227 -2.22 10.24 8.22
N PRO A 228 -3.16 10.03 9.16
CA PRO A 228 -4.32 9.18 8.92
C PRO A 228 -5.29 9.89 7.97
N THR A 229 -5.10 9.66 6.68
CA THR A 229 -5.93 10.19 5.58
C THR A 229 -7.10 9.26 5.25
N GLY A 230 -7.14 8.04 5.81
CA GLY A 230 -8.11 7.01 5.42
C GLY A 230 -7.92 6.55 3.97
N CYS A 231 -8.93 5.87 3.41
CA CYS A 231 -8.97 5.44 2.01
C CYS A 231 -10.19 6.04 1.25
N ARG A 232 -10.16 6.02 -0.09
CA ARG A 232 -11.36 6.24 -0.95
C ARG A 232 -11.32 5.37 -2.19
N THR A 233 -12.22 4.39 -2.30
CA THR A 233 -12.44 3.50 -3.47
C THR A 233 -11.24 2.63 -3.91
N ARG A 234 -10.00 3.14 -3.86
CA ARG A 234 -8.69 2.47 -3.96
C ARG A 234 -7.72 3.07 -2.92
N GLY A 235 -6.53 2.49 -2.76
CA GLY A 235 -5.52 2.90 -1.76
C GLY A 235 -5.35 1.92 -0.59
N CYS A 236 -6.18 0.88 -0.54
CA CYS A 236 -6.01 -0.21 0.40
C CYS A 236 -5.01 -1.24 -0.09
N ALA A 237 -4.44 -2.04 0.82
CA ALA A 237 -3.55 -3.11 0.43
C ALA A 237 -4.29 -4.14 -0.44
N ARG A 238 -3.54 -4.95 -1.20
CA ARG A 238 -4.14 -5.95 -2.09
C ARG A 238 -5.06 -6.90 -1.30
N GLY A 239 -6.29 -7.02 -1.77
CA GLY A 239 -7.31 -7.88 -1.15
C GLY A 239 -8.21 -7.15 -0.15
N GLU A 240 -7.84 -5.92 0.24
CA GLU A 240 -8.68 -5.04 1.04
C GLU A 240 -9.50 -4.13 0.11
N THR A 241 -10.70 -3.80 0.55
CA THR A 241 -11.58 -2.82 -0.10
C THR A 241 -11.69 -1.62 0.81
N CYS A 242 -11.68 -0.43 0.21
CA CYS A 242 -12.00 0.75 0.98
C CYS A 242 -13.49 0.73 1.36
N VAL A 243 -13.76 0.58 2.66
CA VAL A 243 -15.07 0.83 3.22
C VAL A 243 -15.18 2.34 3.42
N ASP A 244 -15.73 2.98 2.39
CA ASP A 244 -15.94 4.42 2.35
C ASP A 244 -17.03 4.82 3.35
N ASP A 245 -16.63 5.42 4.47
CA ASP A 245 -17.54 6.16 5.36
C ASP A 245 -17.86 7.57 4.83
N GLY A 246 -17.38 7.90 3.62
CA GLY A 246 -17.82 9.00 2.77
C GLY A 246 -16.91 10.22 2.79
N CYS A 247 -15.90 10.29 3.67
CA CYS A 247 -15.18 11.54 3.91
C CYS A 247 -13.89 11.38 4.74
N GLU A 248 -12.87 12.18 4.39
CA GLU A 248 -11.54 12.28 5.01
C GLU A 248 -11.45 13.59 5.81
N PRO A 249 -10.61 13.67 6.86
CA PRO A 249 -10.25 14.94 7.48
C PRO A 249 -9.77 15.97 6.45
N SER A 250 -10.44 17.12 6.37
CA SER A 250 -10.01 18.21 5.50
C SER A 250 -8.63 18.79 5.84
N ALA A 251 -8.12 18.56 7.05
CA ALA A 251 -6.76 18.90 7.43
C ALA A 251 -6.21 17.97 8.52
N CYS A 252 -4.92 17.66 8.41
CA CYS A 252 -4.13 16.97 9.44
C CYS A 252 -2.90 17.81 9.80
N GLY A 253 -2.60 17.91 11.10
CA GLY A 253 -1.39 18.56 11.60
C GLY A 253 -0.68 17.67 12.61
N CYS A 254 0.65 17.66 12.58
CA CYS A 254 1.45 17.03 13.62
C CYS A 254 1.58 17.96 14.81
N ASP A 255 1.30 17.46 16.02
CA ASP A 255 1.47 18.21 17.25
C ASP A 255 2.86 17.99 17.90
N GLU A 256 3.12 18.71 19.00
CA GLU A 256 4.39 18.61 19.73
C GLU A 256 4.60 17.29 20.48
N SER A 257 3.54 16.50 20.65
CA SER A 257 3.61 15.17 21.24
C SER A 257 3.92 14.08 20.22
N GLY A 258 4.02 14.44 18.93
CA GLY A 258 4.20 13.50 17.82
C GLY A 258 2.90 12.79 17.44
N LEU A 259 1.75 13.37 17.75
CA LEU A 259 0.43 12.85 17.40
C LEU A 259 -0.18 13.63 16.23
N TRP A 260 -0.86 12.90 15.35
CA TRP A 260 -1.66 13.50 14.29
C TRP A 260 -2.98 14.04 14.83
N MET A 261 -3.17 15.34 14.67
CA MET A 261 -4.39 16.07 14.96
C MET A 261 -5.11 16.38 13.65
N CYS A 262 -6.04 15.50 13.29
CA CYS A 262 -6.85 15.65 12.09
C CYS A 262 -8.23 16.21 12.43
N THR A 263 -8.83 16.96 11.51
CA THR A 263 -10.18 17.49 11.68
C THR A 263 -11.18 16.34 11.84
N ALA A 264 -12.10 16.47 12.80
CA ALA A 264 -13.11 15.46 13.08
C ALA A 264 -14.34 15.56 12.15
N ASP A 265 -14.21 16.31 11.06
CA ASP A 265 -15.27 16.42 10.07
C ASP A 265 -15.68 15.03 9.60
N CYS A 266 -14.74 14.10 9.41
CA CYS A 266 -15.02 12.70 9.11
C CYS A 266 -13.84 11.77 9.51
N ALA A 267 -14.13 10.52 9.90
CA ALA A 267 -13.13 9.58 10.41
C ALA A 267 -12.21 8.94 9.34
N GLY A 268 -12.36 9.28 8.05
CA GLY A 268 -11.73 8.56 6.94
C GLY A 268 -12.43 7.23 6.63
N GLY A 269 -12.24 6.70 5.41
CA GLY A 269 -12.57 5.30 5.12
C GLY A 269 -11.53 4.35 5.73
N ILE A 270 -11.92 3.11 6.02
CA ILE A 270 -11.04 2.04 6.51
C ILE A 270 -10.84 0.97 5.43
N CYS A 271 -9.63 0.43 5.37
CA CYS A 271 -9.32 -0.72 4.53
C CYS A 271 -9.70 -2.02 5.26
N GLU A 272 -10.60 -2.81 4.66
CA GLU A 272 -11.09 -4.10 5.19
C GLU A 272 -10.93 -5.24 4.19
#